data_AF-A0AAU3LRA9-F1
#
_entry.id   AF-A0AAU3LRA9-F1
#
_cell.length_a   1.000
_cell.length_b   1.000
_cell.length_c   1.000
_cell.angle_alpha   90.00
_cell.angle_beta   90.00
_cell.angle_gamma   90.00
#
_symmetry.space_group_name_H-M   'P 1'
#
loop_
_entity.id
_entity.type
_entity.pdbx_description
1 polymer ?
#
loop_
_entity_poly.entity_id
_entity_poly.type
_entity_poly.pdbx_seq_one_letter_code
_entity_poly.pdbx_strand_id
1 'polypeptide(L)' 'MDFSTPPTGTYPSDPRLPLLTLPEARDAVRLLMLLADDSVEGREAAQLAGELGVRLPAPESF' A
#
# COMPACT_ATOMS: atom_id res chain seq x y z
N MET A 1 -28.22 -7.32 13.49
CA MET A 1 -27.50 -6.05 13.37
C MET A 1 -28.33 -5.15 12.49
N ASP A 2 -28.79 -4.05 13.05
CA ASP A 2 -29.54 -3.02 12.33
C ASP A 2 -28.52 -2.11 11.63
N PHE A 3 -28.56 -2.07 10.29
CA PHE A 3 -27.69 -1.23 9.46
C PHE A 3 -28.36 0.12 9.11
N SER A 4 -29.52 0.43 9.69
CA SER A 4 -30.30 1.63 9.35
C SER A 4 -29.69 2.94 9.87
N THR A 5 -28.69 2.89 10.75
CA THR A 5 -28.02 4.10 11.24
C THR A 5 -26.86 4.45 10.31
N PRO A 6 -26.88 5.59 9.59
CA PRO A 6 -25.73 6.00 8.80
C PRO A 6 -24.52 6.20 9.72
N PRO A 7 -23.33 5.73 9.34
CA PRO A 7 -22.15 5.86 10.18
C PRO A 7 -21.88 7.35 10.44
N THR A 8 -21.95 7.75 11.71
CA THR A 8 -21.64 9.11 12.19
C THR A 8 -20.14 9.29 12.33
N GLY A 9 -19.40 9.03 11.25
CA GLY A 9 -17.96 9.29 11.17
C GLY A 9 -17.71 10.66 10.55
N THR A 10 -16.98 11.52 11.23
CA THR A 10 -16.37 12.69 10.60
C THR A 10 -15.23 12.21 9.71
N TYR A 11 -15.46 12.18 8.40
CA TYR A 11 -14.41 11.90 7.43
C TYR A 11 -13.53 13.15 7.26
N PRO A 12 -12.20 12.99 7.11
CA PRO A 12 -11.32 14.09 6.75
C PRO A 12 -11.84 14.79 5.49
N SER A 13 -11.87 16.13 5.52
CA SER A 13 -12.28 16.96 4.37
C SER A 13 -11.15 17.17 3.36
N ASP A 14 -9.94 16.69 3.68
CA ASP A 14 -8.79 16.82 2.80
C ASP A 14 -9.03 16.10 1.46
N PRO A 15 -8.48 16.61 0.35
CA PRO A 15 -8.56 15.94 -0.93
C PRO A 15 -8.08 14.50 -0.82
N ARG A 16 -8.96 13.54 -1.16
CA ARG A 16 -8.57 12.13 -1.20
C ARG A 16 -7.54 11.96 -2.30
N LEU A 17 -6.37 11.46 -1.95
CA LEU A 17 -5.40 11.00 -2.93
C LEU A 17 -6.00 9.82 -3.72
N PRO A 18 -5.65 9.68 -5.01
CA PRO A 18 -6.02 8.50 -5.78
C PRO A 18 -5.57 7.23 -5.04
N LEU A 19 -6.48 6.25 -4.93
CA LEU A 19 -6.12 4.94 -4.39
C LEU A 19 -5.30 4.19 -5.44
N LEU A 20 -4.19 3.59 -5.02
CA LEU A 20 -3.45 2.65 -5.86
C LEU A 20 -4.27 1.37 -6.00
N THR A 21 -4.35 0.86 -7.22
CA THR A 21 -4.87 -0.48 -7.50
C THR A 21 -3.91 -1.55 -6.96
N LEU A 22 -4.40 -2.76 -6.75
CA LEU A 22 -3.57 -3.87 -6.29
C LEU A 22 -2.40 -4.19 -7.26
N PRO A 23 -2.59 -4.20 -8.60
CA PRO A 23 -1.47 -4.31 -9.55
C PRO A 23 -0.43 -3.20 -9.39
N GLU A 24 -0.87 -1.94 -9.29
CA GLU A 24 0.06 -0.80 -9.11
C GLU A 24 0.85 -0.91 -7.80
N ALA A 25 0.22 -1.37 -6.72
CA ALA A 25 0.90 -1.57 -5.45
C ALA A 25 1.95 -2.70 -5.53
N ARG A 26 1.67 -3.78 -6.27
CA ARG A 26 2.64 -4.86 -6.54
C ARG A 26 3.82 -4.36 -7.39
N ASP A 27 3.53 -3.57 -8.42
CA ASP A 27 4.56 -2.96 -9.26
C ASP A 27 5.43 -1.98 -8.49
N ALA A 28 4.85 -1.18 -7.58
CA ALA A 28 5.59 -0.28 -6.71
C ALA A 28 6.58 -1.06 -5.82
N VAL A 29 6.15 -2.17 -5.20
CA VAL A 29 7.05 -3.04 -4.41
C VAL A 29 8.17 -3.59 -5.30
N ARG A 30 7.86 -4.08 -6.49
CA ARG A 30 8.86 -4.59 -7.44
C ARG A 30 9.88 -3.50 -7.82
N LEU A 31 9.43 -2.28 -8.10
CA LEU A 31 10.29 -1.16 -8.45
C LEU A 31 11.18 -0.74 -7.29
N LEU A 32 10.64 -0.68 -6.06
CA LEU A 32 11.42 -0.37 -4.86
C LEU A 32 12.52 -1.41 -4.62
N MET A 33 12.23 -2.69 -4.85
CA MET A 33 13.23 -3.76 -4.75
C MET A 33 14.36 -3.62 -5.78
N LEU A 34 14.11 -3.02 -6.96
CA LEU A 34 15.17 -2.75 -7.95
C LEU A 34 16.11 -1.62 -7.51
N LEU A 35 15.67 -0.78 -6.58
CA LEU A 35 16.47 0.31 -6.01
C LEU A 35 17.24 -0.11 -4.76
N ALA A 36 17.07 -1.35 -4.29
CA ALA A 36 17.72 -1.84 -3.08
C ALA A 36 19.23 -2.02 -3.29
N ASP A 37 20.03 -1.31 -2.49
CA ASP A 37 21.49 -1.43 -2.41
C ASP A 37 22.00 -1.01 -1.01
N ASP A 38 23.33 -0.90 -0.83
CA ASP A 38 23.98 -0.56 0.44
C ASP A 38 23.97 0.95 0.78
N SER A 39 23.45 1.80 -0.10
CA SER A 39 23.25 3.23 0.20
C SER A 39 22.18 3.44 1.28
N VAL A 40 22.04 4.68 1.75
CA VAL A 40 20.98 5.00 2.73
C VAL A 40 19.62 4.86 2.03
N GLU A 41 19.50 5.43 0.85
CA GLU A 41 18.29 5.44 0.02
C GLU A 41 17.90 4.02 -0.42
N GLY A 42 18.88 3.18 -0.77
CA GLY A 42 18.64 1.78 -1.14
C GLY A 42 18.11 0.94 0.03
N ARG A 43 18.63 1.17 1.25
CA ARG A 43 18.09 0.51 2.45
C ARG A 43 16.68 0.99 2.78
N GLU A 44 16.40 2.28 2.63
CA GLU A 44 15.05 2.84 2.81
C GLU A 44 14.06 2.25 1.80
N ALA A 45 14.47 2.12 0.53
CA ALA A 45 13.67 1.48 -0.51
C ALA A 45 13.37 0.02 -0.18
N ALA A 46 14.39 -0.74 0.27
CA ALA A 46 14.23 -2.14 0.67
C ALA A 46 13.29 -2.29 1.88
N GLN A 47 13.42 -1.42 2.89
CA GLN A 47 12.54 -1.40 4.05
C GLN A 47 11.09 -1.13 3.62
N LEU A 48 10.86 -0.08 2.83
CA LEU A 48 9.53 0.28 2.36
C LEU A 48 8.90 -0.84 1.52
N ALA A 49 9.68 -1.48 0.65
CA ALA A 49 9.23 -2.63 -0.13
C ALA A 49 8.77 -3.79 0.78
N GLY A 50 9.53 -4.10 1.83
CA GLY A 50 9.17 -5.14 2.81
C GLY A 50 7.88 -4.81 3.57
N GLU A 51 7.77 -3.57 4.07
CA GLU A 51 6.58 -3.11 4.80
C GLU A 51 5.31 -3.14 3.94
N LEU A 52 5.42 -2.73 2.68
CA LEU A 52 4.30 -2.77 1.74
C LEU A 52 3.97 -4.22 1.34
N GLY A 53 4.99 -5.02 1.02
CA GLY A 53 4.84 -6.40 0.58
C GLY A 53 4.06 -7.28 1.55
N VAL A 54 4.30 -7.13 2.86
CA VAL A 54 3.59 -7.87 3.92
C VAL A 54 2.10 -7.49 4.00
N ARG A 55 1.73 -6.27 3.58
CA ARG A 55 0.34 -5.80 3.59
C ARG A 55 -0.43 -6.16 2.32
N LEU A 56 0.26 -6.61 1.26
CA LEU A 56 -0.39 -6.97 0.02
C LEU A 56 -1.07 -8.34 0.12
N PRO A 57 -2.29 -8.49 -0.43
CA PRO A 57 -2.92 -9.78 -0.59
C PRO A 57 -2.01 -10.74 -1.35
N ALA A 58 -1.95 -11.99 -0.87
CA ALA A 58 -1.27 -13.07 -1.57
C ALA A 58 -1.75 -13.15 -3.03
N PRO A 59 -0.88 -13.52 -3.99
CA PRO A 59 -1.32 -13.77 -5.34
C PRO A 59 -2.41 -14.85 -5.33
N GLU A 60 -3.55 -14.57 -5.96
CA GLU A 60 -4.60 -15.56 -6.14
C GLU A 60 -4.00 -16.73 -6.93
N SER A 61 -3.95 -17.90 -6.30
CA SER A 61 -3.61 -19.14 -6.99
C SER A 61 -4.86 -19.57 -7.74
N PHE A 62 -4.83 -19.47 -9.07
CA PHE A 62 -5.90 -19.97 -9.96
C PHE A 62 -5.70 -21.46 -10.25
#